data_AF-A0A379WR52-F1
#
_entry.id   AF-A0A379WR52-F1
#
_cell.length_a   1.000
_cell.length_b   1.000
_cell.length_c   1.000
_cell.angle_alpha   90.00
_cell.angle_beta   90.00
_cell.angle_gamma   90.00
#
_symmetry.space_group_name_H-M   'P 1'
#
loop_
_entity.id
_entity.type
_entity.pdbx_description
1 polymer ?
#
loop_
_entity_poly.entity_id
_entity_poly.type
_entity_poly.pdbx_seq_one_letter_code
_entity_poly.pdbx_strand_id
1 'polypeptide(L)'
;MLLSSDSSEQPNGWREQQEILLHYLQSSNLHSLRLWVKERGQDYPAQTLTTNLFVPLRRRLQCQQPALQALLGILDGILINYIAICLASARKKQEKMRW
;
A
#
# COMPACT_ATOMS: atom_id res chain seq x y z
N MET A 1 10.76 -28.67 -22.16
CA MET A 1 9.81 -28.84 -21.04
C MET A 1 9.65 -27.47 -20.39
N LEU A 2 8.60 -26.73 -20.78
CA LEU A 2 8.28 -25.43 -20.21
C LEU A 2 7.72 -25.68 -18.81
N LEU A 3 8.43 -25.22 -17.79
CA LEU A 3 7.98 -25.30 -16.41
C LEU A 3 6.72 -24.45 -16.25
N SER A 4 5.60 -25.17 -16.33
CA SER A 4 4.28 -24.73 -15.91
C SER A 4 4.38 -24.42 -14.41
N SER A 5 4.60 -23.16 -14.08
CA SER A 5 4.29 -22.64 -12.75
C SER A 5 2.87 -22.10 -12.85
N ASP A 6 1.93 -23.03 -12.75
CA ASP A 6 0.56 -22.76 -12.36
C ASP A 6 0.61 -22.13 -10.96
N SER A 7 0.77 -20.81 -10.94
CA SER A 7 0.61 -20.00 -9.73
C SER A 7 -0.73 -19.31 -9.81
N SER A 8 -1.79 -20.13 -9.78
CA SER A 8 -3.12 -19.78 -9.28
C SER A 8 -3.63 -18.40 -9.74
N GLU A 9 -4.39 -18.40 -10.83
CA GLU A 9 -5.48 -17.45 -11.03
C GLU A 9 -6.48 -17.55 -9.85
N GLN A 10 -6.13 -17.01 -8.68
CA GLN A 10 -7.18 -16.48 -7.81
C GLN A 10 -7.70 -15.24 -8.53
N PRO A 11 -9.01 -15.10 -8.80
CA PRO A 11 -9.59 -13.81 -9.17
C PRO A 11 -9.38 -12.89 -7.97
N ASN A 12 -8.26 -12.20 -8.01
CA ASN A 12 -7.46 -11.90 -6.84
C ASN A 12 -8.01 -10.63 -6.21
N GLY A 13 -8.48 -10.73 -4.96
CA GLY A 13 -9.13 -9.67 -4.17
C GLY A 13 -8.34 -8.36 -4.03
N TRP A 14 -7.16 -8.26 -4.64
CA TRP A 14 -6.43 -7.02 -4.88
C TRP A 14 -7.26 -5.95 -5.56
N ARG A 15 -8.13 -6.28 -6.52
CA ARG A 15 -9.02 -5.27 -7.11
C ARG A 15 -9.98 -4.69 -6.06
N GLU A 16 -10.58 -5.54 -5.23
CA GLU A 16 -11.46 -5.09 -4.14
C GLU A 16 -10.67 -4.27 -3.11
N GLN A 17 -9.46 -4.69 -2.76
CA GLN A 17 -8.59 -3.90 -1.89
C GLN A 17 -8.20 -2.54 -2.48
N GLN A 18 -8.02 -2.44 -3.80
CA GLN A 18 -7.82 -1.16 -4.48
C GLN A 18 -9.05 -0.26 -4.36
N GLU A 19 -10.26 -0.81 -4.49
CA GLU A 19 -11.50 -0.04 -4.32
C GLU A 19 -11.69 0.42 -2.87
N ILE A 20 -11.41 -0.44 -1.89
CA ILE A 20 -11.43 -0.07 -0.46
C ILE A 20 -10.45 1.07 -0.19
N LEU A 21 -9.22 0.94 -0.72
CA LEU A 21 -8.17 1.95 -0.58
C LEU A 21 -8.60 3.28 -1.22
N LEU A 22 -9.21 3.22 -2.40
CA LEU A 22 -9.74 4.39 -3.10
C LEU A 22 -10.89 5.06 -2.33
N HIS A 23 -11.79 4.26 -1.75
CA HIS A 23 -12.89 4.77 -0.93
C HIS A 23 -12.37 5.51 0.31
N TYR A 24 -11.32 5.00 0.97
CA TYR A 24 -10.68 5.72 2.08
C TYR A 24 -10.03 7.04 1.65
N LEU A 25 -9.38 7.07 0.48
CA LEU A 25 -8.81 8.29 -0.09
C LEU A 25 -9.90 9.33 -0.40
N GLN A 26 -11.02 8.91 -0.99
CA GLN A 26 -12.13 9.79 -1.36
C GLN A 26 -12.92 10.30 -0.15
N SER A 27 -13.11 9.46 0.87
CA SER A 27 -13.80 9.84 2.13
C SER A 27 -12.95 10.73 3.04
N SER A 28 -11.71 11.07 2.66
CA SER A 28 -10.75 11.81 3.49
C SER A 28 -10.50 11.19 4.86
N ASN A 29 -10.79 9.90 5.04
CA ASN A 29 -10.57 9.19 6.29
C ASN A 29 -9.13 8.68 6.37
N LEU A 30 -8.19 9.61 6.53
CA LEU A 30 -6.75 9.34 6.51
C LEU A 30 -6.28 8.56 7.74
N HIS A 31 -7.04 8.60 8.84
CA HIS A 31 -6.73 7.81 10.04
C HIS A 31 -7.01 6.33 9.79
N SER A 32 -8.23 5.97 9.35
CA SER A 32 -8.56 4.59 9.02
C SER A 32 -7.70 4.05 7.87
N LEU A 33 -7.37 4.89 6.89
CA LEU A 33 -6.45 4.55 5.82
C LEU A 33 -5.07 4.11 6.34
N ARG A 34 -4.48 4.86 7.27
CA ARG A 34 -3.19 4.52 7.88
C ARG A 34 -3.25 3.21 8.66
N LEU A 35 -4.33 2.98 9.40
CA LEU A 35 -4.53 1.72 10.13
C LEU A 35 -4.64 0.54 9.17
N TRP A 36 -5.46 0.69 8.12
CA TRP A 36 -5.65 -0.33 7.10
C TRP A 36 -4.35 -0.69 6.38
N VAL A 37 -3.54 0.31 5.98
CA VAL A 37 -2.22 0.05 5.36
C VAL A 37 -1.29 -0.69 6.31
N LYS A 38 -1.31 -0.34 7.60
CA LYS A 38 -0.49 -1.01 8.63
C LYS A 38 -0.90 -2.47 8.80
N GLU A 39 -2.19 -2.76 8.88
CA GLU A 39 -2.71 -4.14 8.96
C GLU A 39 -2.30 -4.96 7.75
N ARG A 40 -2.47 -4.42 6.53
CA ARG A 40 -2.03 -5.11 5.31
C ARG A 40 -0.53 -5.35 5.26
N GLY A 41 0.27 -4.43 5.83
CA GLY A 41 1.70 -4.59 5.99
C GLY A 41 2.14 -5.69 6.96
N GLN A 42 1.23 -6.19 7.81
CA GLN A 42 1.46 -7.36 8.66
C GLN A 42 1.12 -8.66 7.93
N ASP A 43 0.06 -8.64 7.12
CA ASP A 43 -0.41 -9.80 6.37
C ASP A 43 0.45 -10.11 5.14
N TYR A 44 1.00 -9.08 4.49
CA TYR A 44 1.67 -9.20 3.19
C TYR A 44 3.06 -8.53 3.19
N PRO A 45 4.04 -9.14 2.50
CA PRO A 45 5.32 -8.49 2.25
C PRO A 45 5.17 -7.17 1.50
N ALA A 46 6.09 -6.23 1.76
CA ALA A 46 6.10 -4.92 1.11
C ALA A 46 6.13 -5.02 -0.44
N GLN A 47 6.85 -6.00 -0.99
CA GLN A 47 6.92 -6.23 -2.43
C GLN A 47 5.55 -6.64 -3.00
N THR A 48 4.81 -7.51 -2.31
CA THR A 48 3.47 -7.96 -2.72
C THR A 48 2.49 -6.80 -2.75
N LEU A 49 2.48 -5.96 -1.70
CA LEU A 49 1.63 -4.76 -1.65
C LEU A 49 2.02 -3.74 -2.73
N THR A 50 3.32 -3.58 -2.99
CA THR A 50 3.80 -2.66 -4.03
C THR A 50 3.31 -3.11 -5.41
N THR A 51 3.54 -4.36 -5.77
CA THR A 51 3.23 -4.88 -7.11
C THR A 51 1.73 -5.01 -7.38
N ASN A 52 0.95 -5.47 -6.38
CA ASN A 52 -0.46 -5.83 -6.61
C ASN A 52 -1.47 -4.75 -6.17
N LEU A 53 -1.08 -3.85 -5.27
CA LEU A 53 -1.97 -2.83 -4.70
C LEU A 53 -1.54 -1.41 -5.10
N PHE A 54 -0.34 -0.99 -4.72
CA PHE A 54 0.06 0.42 -4.87
C PHE A 54 0.39 0.80 -6.30
N VAL A 55 1.21 0.03 -7.03
CA VAL A 55 1.57 0.35 -8.42
C VAL A 55 0.34 0.38 -9.34
N PRO A 56 -0.59 -0.60 -9.29
CA PRO A 56 -1.80 -0.55 -10.08
C PRO A 56 -2.70 0.63 -9.71
N LEU A 57 -2.90 0.91 -8.42
CA LEU A 57 -3.73 2.05 -7.99
C LEU A 57 -3.12 3.38 -8.43
N ARG A 58 -1.80 3.56 -8.30
CA ARG A 58 -1.13 4.77 -8.78
C ARG A 58 -1.33 4.98 -10.27
N ARG A 59 -1.15 3.93 -11.09
CA ARG A 59 -1.41 4.02 -12.54
C ARG A 59 -2.84 4.43 -12.86
N ARG A 60 -3.83 3.94 -12.09
CA ARG A 60 -5.24 4.34 -12.24
C ARG A 60 -5.48 5.81 -11.87
N LEU A 61 -4.80 6.31 -10.85
CA LEU A 61 -4.92 7.70 -10.40
C LEU A 61 -4.12 8.69 -11.27
N GLN A 62 -3.14 8.21 -12.05
CA GLN A 62 -2.29 9.03 -12.92
C GLN A 62 -3.00 9.60 -14.17
N CYS A 63 -4.34 9.54 -14.25
CA CYS A 63 -5.09 10.19 -15.32
C CYS A 63 -4.93 11.72 -15.33
N GLN A 64 -5.22 12.37 -16.47
CA GLN A 64 -5.13 13.82 -16.67
C GLN A 64 -6.14 14.66 -15.85
N GLN A 65 -6.87 14.05 -14.90
CA GLN A 65 -7.84 14.77 -14.07
C GLN A 65 -7.15 15.32 -12.81
N PRO A 66 -7.21 16.65 -12.55
CA PRO A 66 -6.56 17.27 -11.39
C PRO A 66 -6.96 16.67 -10.04
N ALA A 67 -8.23 16.26 -9.90
CA ALA A 67 -8.73 15.64 -8.67
C ALA A 67 -8.07 14.28 -8.36
N LEU A 68 -7.83 13.45 -9.39
CA LEU A 68 -7.18 12.16 -9.22
C LEU A 68 -5.69 12.31 -8.90
N GLN A 69 -5.04 13.32 -9.47
CA GLN A 69 -3.66 13.70 -9.13
C GLN A 69 -3.55 14.16 -7.66
N ALA A 70 -4.53 14.90 -7.15
CA ALA A 70 -4.58 15.27 -5.74
C ALA A 70 -4.71 14.03 -4.83
N LEU A 71 -5.58 13.07 -5.18
CA LEU A 71 -5.70 11.80 -4.45
C LEU A 71 -4.41 10.98 -4.49
N LEU A 72 -3.72 10.97 -5.63
CA LEU A 72 -2.40 10.34 -5.76
C LEU A 72 -1.37 10.98 -4.81
N GLY A 73 -1.32 12.31 -4.76
CA GLY A 73 -0.44 13.04 -3.83
C GLY A 73 -0.74 12.73 -2.36
N ILE A 74 -2.02 12.60 -2.00
CA ILE A 74 -2.44 12.19 -0.64
C ILE A 74 -1.96 10.76 -0.34
N LEU A 75 -2.18 9.83 -1.27
CA LEU A 75 -1.73 8.45 -1.13
C LEU A 75 -0.21 8.37 -0.93
N ASP A 76 0.56 9.11 -1.74
CA ASP A 76 2.02 9.15 -1.66
C ASP A 76 2.50 9.73 -0.32
N GLY A 77 1.90 10.82 0.15
CA GLY A 77 2.21 11.39 1.47
C GLY A 77 1.98 10.41 2.62
N ILE A 78 0.89 9.64 2.56
CA ILE A 78 0.58 8.63 3.58
C ILE A 78 1.60 7.49 3.56
N LEU A 79 1.97 7.00 2.38
CA LEU A 79 2.94 5.91 2.23
C LEU A 79 4.34 6.34 2.70
N ILE A 80 4.77 7.55 2.34
CA ILE A 80 6.04 8.11 2.82
C ILE A 80 6.05 8.18 4.36
N ASN A 81 4.97 8.72 4.95
CA ASN A 81 4.86 8.81 6.41
C ASN A 81 4.86 7.42 7.07
N TYR A 82 4.18 6.43 6.49
CA TYR A 82 4.19 5.05 6.98
C TYR A 82 5.61 4.45 6.96
N ILE A 83 6.32 4.60 5.84
CA ILE A 83 7.70 4.11 5.71
C ILE A 83 8.62 4.79 6.74
N ALA A 84 8.49 6.10 6.93
CA ALA A 84 9.26 6.83 7.92
C ALA A 84 9.03 6.31 9.35
N ILE A 85 7.77 6.01 9.73
CA ILE A 85 7.44 5.41 11.03
C ILE A 85 8.04 4.01 11.18
N CYS A 86 7.95 3.18 10.14
CA CYS A 86 8.54 1.84 10.12
C CYS A 86 10.06 1.89 10.32
N LEU A 87 10.75 2.79 9.61
CA LEU A 87 12.19 3.01 9.75
C LEU A 87 12.57 3.50 11.14
N ALA A 88 11.85 4.48 11.68
CA ALA A 88 12.09 4.98 13.04
C ALA A 88 11.89 3.89 14.11
N SER A 89 10.89 3.03 13.93
CA SER A 89 10.62 1.90 14.81
C SER A 89 11.71 0.83 14.73
N ALA A 90 12.18 0.52 13.53
CA ALA A 90 13.30 -0.41 13.32
C ALA A 90 14.59 0.10 13.98
N ARG A 91 14.88 1.40 13.88
CA ARG A 91 16.03 2.03 14.54
C ARG A 91 15.95 1.89 16.06
N LYS A 92 14.82 2.23 16.68
CA LYS A 92 14.63 2.08 18.13
C LYS A 92 14.78 0.63 18.60
N LYS A 93 14.32 -0.34 17.79
CA LYS A 93 14.46 -1.77 18.09
C LYS A 93 15.94 -2.20 18.11
N GLN A 94 16.75 -1.69 17.18
CA GLN A 94 18.19 -1.95 17.20
C GLN A 94 18.91 -1.31 18.40
N GLU A 95 18.50 -0.10 18.79
CA GLU A 95 19.04 0.56 19.99
C GLU A 95 18.73 -0.23 21.27
N LYS A 96 17.56 -0.88 21.35
CA LYS A 96 17.16 -1.71 22.51
C LYS A 96 17.86 -3.08 22.58
N MET A 97 18.29 -3.65 21.45
CA MET A 97 19.02 -4.94 21.40
C MET A 97 20.53 -4.81 21.65
N ARG A 98 21.06 -3.58 21.74
CA ARG A 98 22.49 -3.30 21.97
C ARG A 98 22.88 -3.18 23.46
N TRP A 99 21.95 -3.41 24.38
CA TRP A 99 22.15 -3.42 25.84
C TRP A 99 21.75 -4.77 26.41
#